data_AF-A0A2E5IH80-F1
#
_entry.id   AF-A0A2E5IH80-F1
#
_cell.length_a   1.000
_cell.length_b   1.000
_cell.length_c   1.000
_cell.angle_alpha   90.00
_cell.angle_beta   90.00
_cell.angle_gamma   90.00
#
_symmetry.space_group_name_H-M   'P 1'
#
loop_
_entity.id
_entity.type
_entity.pdbx_description
1 polymer ?
#
loop_
_entity_poly.entity_id
_entity_poly.type
_entity_poly.pdbx_seq_one_letter_code
_entity_poly.pdbx_strand_id
1 'polypeptide(L)'
;MTLDVHVLGTASARPTPERAVSGSLVKGPDGIAVVDCGEGFQTRYALQRRRLKRHSVGETLKPSAVDVLAFTHGHLDHTWGALPWLQSMDLENRQQPLLVIGPTSAEAMDALLNDEPLPEGIPTADLTRQWMAWYELGGDMIQFPIRWVLGDVNADRWMEINPDTGAAALLDGMPQPSGWNNSTLRPVPTEHSVPSCGWMVQQHAMAGKFDRARAEEMQLTTKQRAMVARGENITDVNGETIAASWFRGGERAAVSVLISGDTAATPEAWEASIAPTLLIHEATYLQQQQEKAEEHMHSTATGAVTSAHAVGATYLALTHYSNRIKDASMSVGEAKAAAEGVAVVALNDNDRLVVDDDGGLTHLVWEREGWAPKSIPPNR
;
A
#
# COMPACT_ATOMS: atom_id res chain seq x y z
N MET A 1 17.57 0.60 1.98
CA MET A 1 16.28 1.10 1.52
C MET A 1 15.25 0.17 2.14
N THR A 2 14.05 0.64 2.38
CA THR A 2 13.05 -0.06 3.17
C THR A 2 11.68 0.35 2.67
N LEU A 3 10.69 -0.54 2.79
CA LEU A 3 9.29 -0.15 2.74
C LEU A 3 8.85 0.13 4.18
N ASP A 4 8.50 1.38 4.48
CA ASP A 4 8.02 1.82 5.80
C ASP A 4 6.51 2.04 5.74
N VAL A 5 5.76 1.10 6.31
CA VAL A 5 4.31 1.15 6.39
C VAL A 5 3.89 1.90 7.64
N HIS A 6 3.03 2.90 7.50
CA HIS A 6 2.36 3.60 8.60
C HIS A 6 0.89 3.25 8.62
N VAL A 7 0.42 2.62 9.70
CA VAL A 7 -0.97 2.21 9.87
C VAL A 7 -1.70 3.32 10.60
N LEU A 8 -2.67 4.00 9.99
CA LEU A 8 -3.36 5.12 10.63
C LEU A 8 -4.74 4.74 11.18
N GLY A 9 -5.26 3.58 10.83
CA GLY A 9 -6.51 3.06 11.37
C GLY A 9 -6.62 1.55 11.23
N THR A 10 -7.28 0.93 12.21
CA THR A 10 -7.41 -0.52 12.35
C THR A 10 -8.83 -0.98 12.70
N ALA A 11 -9.82 -0.08 12.72
CA ALA A 11 -11.22 -0.42 12.96
C ALA A 11 -11.95 -0.74 11.66
N SER A 12 -12.88 -1.69 11.75
CA SER A 12 -13.88 -1.96 10.71
C SER A 12 -15.15 -1.12 10.87
N ALA A 13 -15.71 -0.65 9.75
CA ALA A 13 -17.01 0.02 9.57
C ALA A 13 -17.17 1.39 10.23
N ARG A 14 -16.65 1.59 11.44
CA ARG A 14 -16.76 2.86 12.18
C ARG A 14 -15.63 3.02 13.20
N PRO A 15 -15.23 4.26 13.53
CA PRO A 15 -14.22 4.48 14.54
C PRO A 15 -14.71 4.06 15.94
N THR A 16 -13.77 3.66 16.78
CA THR A 16 -13.91 3.50 18.23
C THR A 16 -13.05 4.54 18.95
N PRO A 17 -13.16 4.68 20.28
CA PRO A 17 -12.26 5.57 21.02
C PRO A 17 -10.76 5.23 20.85
N GLU A 18 -10.44 3.97 20.56
CA GLU A 18 -9.08 3.45 20.45
C GLU A 18 -8.60 3.20 19.01
N ARG A 19 -9.53 3.01 18.06
CA ARG A 19 -9.20 2.64 16.67
C ARG A 19 -9.98 3.50 15.68
N ALA A 20 -9.30 4.11 14.75
CA ALA A 20 -9.89 4.79 13.61
C ALA A 20 -10.09 3.82 12.44
N VAL A 21 -10.93 4.22 11.48
CA VAL A 21 -11.24 3.43 10.27
C VAL A 21 -10.07 3.38 9.28
N SER A 22 -10.15 2.53 8.28
CA SER A 22 -9.06 2.20 7.33
C SER A 22 -8.29 3.41 6.77
N GLY A 23 -6.99 3.21 6.59
CA GLY A 23 -6.08 4.16 5.99
C GLY A 23 -4.63 3.90 6.40
N SER A 24 -3.78 3.61 5.41
CA SER A 24 -2.38 3.27 5.62
C SER A 24 -1.49 3.94 4.57
N LEU A 25 -0.20 4.10 4.88
CA LEU A 25 0.78 4.64 3.94
C LEU A 25 1.91 3.63 3.79
N VAL A 26 2.37 3.41 2.56
CA VAL A 26 3.60 2.67 2.26
C VAL A 26 4.60 3.68 1.68
N LYS A 27 5.60 4.05 2.49
CA LYS A 27 6.70 4.90 2.07
C LYS A 27 7.84 4.02 1.54
N GLY A 28 8.22 4.24 0.30
CA GLY A 28 9.35 3.57 -0.36
C GLY A 28 10.41 4.54 -0.87
N PRO A 29 11.39 4.07 -1.66
CA PRO A 29 12.47 4.89 -2.20
C PRO A 29 12.01 5.94 -3.22
N ASP A 30 10.98 5.62 -4.00
CA ASP A 30 10.49 6.50 -5.07
C ASP A 30 9.42 7.50 -4.59
N GLY A 31 8.74 7.19 -3.48
CA GLY A 31 7.72 8.06 -2.88
C GLY A 31 6.75 7.31 -1.97
N ILE A 32 5.53 7.82 -1.83
CA ILE A 32 4.54 7.32 -0.86
C ILE A 32 3.24 6.94 -1.58
N ALA A 33 2.81 5.69 -1.38
CA ALA A 33 1.46 5.25 -1.67
C ALA A 33 0.59 5.32 -0.42
N VAL A 34 -0.60 5.89 -0.53
CA VAL A 34 -1.64 5.79 0.49
C VAL A 34 -2.65 4.76 0.02
N VAL A 35 -2.98 3.81 0.89
CA VAL A 35 -4.01 2.80 0.67
C VAL A 35 -5.15 3.07 1.64
N ASP A 36 -6.30 3.40 1.07
CA ASP A 36 -7.50 3.91 1.75
C ASP A 36 -7.29 5.23 2.52
N CYS A 37 -8.38 5.97 2.64
CA CYS A 37 -8.47 7.27 3.28
C CYS A 37 -9.83 7.41 3.97
N GLY A 38 -10.08 6.58 4.98
CA GLY A 38 -11.31 6.63 5.78
C GLY A 38 -11.47 7.93 6.58
N GLU A 39 -12.66 8.16 7.12
CA GLU A 39 -12.99 9.39 7.86
C GLU A 39 -11.90 9.82 8.86
N GLY A 40 -11.61 11.12 8.91
CA GLY A 40 -10.61 11.70 9.82
C GLY A 40 -9.15 11.44 9.44
N PHE A 41 -8.87 10.85 8.26
CA PHE A 41 -7.51 10.57 7.79
C PHE A 41 -6.57 11.78 7.85
N GLN A 42 -7.01 12.97 7.41
CA GLN A 42 -6.18 14.19 7.42
C GLN A 42 -5.59 14.51 8.81
N THR A 43 -6.38 14.32 9.87
CA THR A 43 -5.98 14.59 11.26
C THR A 43 -4.97 13.55 11.73
N ARG A 44 -5.22 12.28 11.41
CA ARG A 44 -4.34 11.15 11.75
C ARG A 44 -3.00 11.26 11.03
N TYR A 45 -3.03 11.62 9.76
CA TYR A 45 -1.84 11.89 8.94
C TYR A 45 -1.01 13.07 9.50
N ALA A 46 -1.65 14.20 9.81
CA ALA A 46 -0.98 15.35 10.44
C ALA A 46 -0.34 14.99 11.79
N LEU A 47 -1.02 14.18 12.59
CA LEU A 47 -0.50 13.70 13.87
C LEU A 47 0.69 12.74 13.69
N GLN A 48 0.61 11.80 12.74
CA GLN A 48 1.70 10.88 12.44
C GLN A 48 2.95 11.61 11.96
N ARG A 49 2.79 12.62 11.09
CA ARG A 49 3.86 13.54 10.68
C ARG A 49 4.54 14.21 11.86
N ARG A 50 3.73 14.74 12.78
CA ARG A 50 4.24 15.41 13.99
C ARG A 50 5.02 14.44 14.89
N ARG A 51 4.53 13.20 15.04
CA ARG A 51 5.21 12.16 15.82
C ARG A 51 6.54 11.78 15.20
N LEU A 52 6.61 11.57 13.88
CA LEU A 52 7.85 11.27 13.17
C LEU A 52 8.88 12.37 13.37
N LYS A 53 8.48 13.63 13.17
CA LYS A 53 9.37 14.78 13.39
C LYS A 53 9.95 14.83 14.81
N ARG A 54 9.22 14.35 15.81
CA ARG A 54 9.64 14.37 17.22
C ARG A 54 10.48 13.15 17.62
N HIS A 55 10.14 11.97 17.11
CA HIS A 55 10.67 10.69 17.61
C HIS A 55 11.49 9.89 16.58
N SER A 56 11.65 10.40 15.36
CA SER A 56 12.42 9.75 14.29
C SER A 56 13.20 10.80 13.51
N VAL A 57 14.45 11.04 13.89
CA VAL A 57 15.31 12.07 13.29
C VAL A 57 15.52 11.78 11.80
N GLY A 58 15.24 12.77 10.95
CA GLY A 58 15.39 12.66 9.50
C GLY A 58 14.20 12.03 8.78
N GLU A 59 13.24 11.44 9.51
CA GLU A 59 12.03 10.85 8.95
C GLU A 59 10.88 11.85 8.88
N THR A 60 10.17 11.84 7.75
CA THR A 60 8.98 12.67 7.56
C THR A 60 8.06 12.05 6.51
N LEU A 61 6.77 12.35 6.62
CA LEU A 61 5.75 12.12 5.60
C LEU A 61 5.39 13.48 5.02
N LYS A 62 6.00 13.84 3.88
CA LYS A 62 5.68 15.09 3.19
C LYS A 62 4.46 14.85 2.31
N PRO A 63 3.43 15.70 2.36
CA PRO A 63 2.30 15.60 1.44
C PRO A 63 2.77 15.57 -0.01
N SER A 64 3.73 16.42 -0.38
CA SER A 64 4.31 16.48 -1.73
C SER A 64 5.07 15.22 -2.17
N ALA A 65 5.32 14.26 -1.28
CA ALA A 65 5.92 12.97 -1.60
C ALA A 65 4.87 11.83 -1.66
N VAL A 66 3.58 12.15 -1.45
CA VAL A 66 2.48 11.23 -1.75
C VAL A 66 2.21 11.30 -3.24
N ASP A 67 2.41 10.20 -3.95
CA ASP A 67 2.25 10.14 -5.40
C ASP A 67 0.98 9.42 -5.82
N VAL A 68 0.43 8.58 -4.94
CA VAL A 68 -0.80 7.83 -5.18
C VAL A 68 -1.66 7.70 -3.93
N LEU A 69 -2.96 7.89 -4.12
CA LEU A 69 -4.04 7.51 -3.21
C LEU A 69 -4.83 6.39 -3.88
N ALA A 70 -4.68 5.18 -3.38
CA ALA A 70 -5.28 3.96 -3.91
C ALA A 70 -6.40 3.48 -2.98
N PHE A 71 -7.62 3.35 -3.51
CA PHE A 71 -8.75 2.81 -2.76
C PHE A 71 -8.86 1.31 -3.00
N THR A 72 -8.99 0.54 -1.93
CA THR A 72 -9.22 -0.90 -2.02
C THR A 72 -10.61 -1.20 -2.52
N HIS A 73 -11.60 -0.41 -2.12
CA HIS A 73 -12.99 -0.49 -2.54
C HIS A 73 -13.73 0.78 -2.11
N GLY A 74 -15.04 0.83 -2.33
CA GLY A 74 -15.83 2.03 -2.14
C GLY A 74 -16.59 2.19 -0.80
N HIS A 75 -16.41 1.36 0.22
CA HIS A 75 -17.08 1.65 1.49
C HIS A 75 -16.55 2.94 2.15
N LEU A 76 -17.43 3.67 2.81
CA LEU A 76 -17.14 5.04 3.30
C LEU A 76 -16.09 5.08 4.40
N ASP A 77 -15.95 4.02 5.17
CA ASP A 77 -14.88 3.86 6.15
C ASP A 77 -13.49 3.67 5.51
N HIS A 78 -13.42 3.51 4.19
CA HIS A 78 -12.19 3.48 3.39
C HIS A 78 -12.00 4.74 2.54
N THR A 79 -13.04 5.53 2.26
CA THR A 79 -12.97 6.60 1.24
C THR A 79 -13.29 8.00 1.77
N TRP A 80 -14.09 8.13 2.83
CA TRP A 80 -14.76 9.39 3.17
C TRP A 80 -13.83 10.49 3.74
N GLY A 81 -12.60 10.13 4.08
CA GLY A 81 -11.54 11.08 4.45
C GLY A 81 -10.81 11.69 3.24
N ALA A 82 -11.05 11.20 2.02
CA ALA A 82 -10.29 11.60 0.83
C ALA A 82 -10.48 13.08 0.48
N LEU A 83 -11.72 13.51 0.20
CA LEU A 83 -12.02 14.89 -0.22
C LEU A 83 -11.46 15.95 0.76
N PRO A 84 -11.71 15.90 2.09
CA PRO A 84 -11.15 16.89 3.00
C PRO A 84 -9.61 16.85 3.06
N TRP A 85 -9.00 15.66 2.90
CA TRP A 85 -7.54 15.55 2.85
C TRP A 85 -6.95 16.14 1.58
N LEU A 86 -7.58 15.93 0.42
CA LEU A 86 -7.20 16.57 -0.84
C LEU A 86 -7.29 18.10 -0.74
N GLN A 87 -8.36 18.63 -0.16
CA GLN A 87 -8.48 20.07 0.12
C GLN A 87 -7.37 20.57 1.06
N SER A 88 -7.00 19.78 2.07
CA SER A 88 -5.86 20.11 2.94
C SER A 88 -4.53 20.13 2.18
N MET A 89 -4.30 19.23 1.23
CA MET A 89 -3.11 19.26 0.37
C MET A 89 -3.07 20.49 -0.53
N ASP A 90 -4.22 20.90 -1.06
CA ASP A 90 -4.36 22.10 -1.88
C ASP A 90 -4.04 23.36 -1.08
N LEU A 91 -4.56 23.46 0.15
CA LEU A 91 -4.22 24.54 1.09
C LEU A 91 -2.75 24.54 1.52
N GLU A 92 -2.08 23.39 1.50
CA GLU A 92 -0.62 23.28 1.68
C GLU A 92 0.16 23.67 0.40
N ASN A 93 -0.51 24.19 -0.63
CA ASN A 93 0.05 24.58 -1.93
C ASN A 93 0.82 23.45 -2.62
N ARG A 94 0.28 22.22 -2.56
CA ARG A 94 0.81 21.11 -3.37
C ARG A 94 0.88 21.51 -4.84
N GLN A 95 1.93 21.10 -5.54
CA GLN A 95 2.09 21.32 -6.99
C GLN A 95 2.30 20.02 -7.77
N GLN A 96 2.64 18.96 -7.04
CA GLN A 96 3.01 17.65 -7.58
C GLN A 96 1.74 16.92 -8.01
N PRO A 97 1.75 16.22 -9.15
CA PRO A 97 0.61 15.43 -9.57
C PRO A 97 0.31 14.33 -8.55
N LEU A 98 -0.96 14.01 -8.34
CA LEU A 98 -1.39 12.87 -7.52
C LEU A 98 -2.19 11.91 -8.38
N LEU A 99 -1.87 10.63 -8.34
CA LEU A 99 -2.73 9.58 -8.88
C LEU A 99 -3.77 9.19 -7.83
N VAL A 100 -5.05 9.30 -8.13
CA VAL A 100 -6.13 8.73 -7.34
C VAL A 100 -6.72 7.58 -8.12
N ILE A 101 -6.69 6.38 -7.55
CA ILE A 101 -6.99 5.14 -8.27
C ILE A 101 -7.84 4.18 -7.43
N GLY A 102 -8.75 3.43 -8.05
CA GLY A 102 -9.53 2.41 -7.36
C GLY A 102 -10.39 1.54 -8.28
N PRO A 103 -10.99 0.46 -7.76
CA PRO A 103 -11.84 -0.43 -8.54
C PRO A 103 -13.25 0.14 -8.81
N THR A 104 -13.81 -0.21 -9.95
CA THR A 104 -15.23 0.01 -10.28
C THR A 104 -15.79 -1.20 -11.01
N SER A 105 -17.10 -1.26 -11.17
CA SER A 105 -17.78 -2.30 -11.93
C SER A 105 -17.61 -2.11 -13.43
N ALA A 106 -17.60 -3.21 -14.19
CA ALA A 106 -17.54 -3.17 -15.65
C ALA A 106 -18.71 -2.36 -16.24
N GLU A 107 -19.90 -2.49 -15.65
CA GLU A 107 -21.10 -1.78 -16.05
C GLU A 107 -21.00 -0.27 -15.83
N ALA A 108 -20.40 0.18 -14.72
CA ALA A 108 -20.14 1.60 -14.47
C ALA A 108 -19.10 2.14 -15.47
N MET A 109 -18.05 1.35 -15.74
CA MET A 109 -17.00 1.71 -16.69
C MET A 109 -17.56 1.87 -18.10
N ASP A 110 -18.35 0.91 -18.57
CA ASP A 110 -18.96 0.94 -19.90
C ASP A 110 -19.94 2.12 -20.03
N ALA A 111 -20.72 2.43 -19.00
CA ALA A 111 -21.60 3.60 -19.01
C ALA A 111 -20.81 4.91 -19.15
N LEU A 112 -19.75 5.10 -18.36
CA LEU A 112 -18.92 6.32 -18.43
C LEU A 112 -18.19 6.46 -19.77
N LEU A 113 -17.66 5.37 -20.33
CA LEU A 113 -16.96 5.40 -21.61
C LEU A 113 -17.89 5.73 -22.80
N ASN A 114 -19.18 5.43 -22.68
CA ASN A 114 -20.19 5.71 -23.70
C ASN A 114 -20.99 7.00 -23.44
N ASP A 115 -20.65 7.77 -22.41
CA ASP A 115 -21.40 8.97 -21.98
C ASP A 115 -22.88 8.64 -21.66
N GLU A 116 -23.11 7.50 -21.02
CA GLU A 116 -24.43 7.00 -20.62
C GLU A 116 -24.68 7.16 -19.11
N PRO A 117 -25.94 7.27 -18.65
CA PRO A 117 -26.26 7.28 -17.24
C PRO A 117 -25.81 5.98 -16.55
N LEU A 118 -25.33 6.10 -15.31
CA LEU A 118 -24.94 4.94 -14.51
C LEU A 118 -26.12 3.97 -14.31
N PRO A 119 -25.91 2.66 -14.49
CA PRO A 119 -26.97 1.67 -14.30
C PRO A 119 -27.50 1.66 -12.86
N GLU A 120 -28.79 1.40 -12.67
CA GLU A 120 -29.40 1.32 -11.33
C GLU A 120 -28.81 0.18 -10.48
N GLY A 121 -28.33 -0.89 -11.13
CA GLY A 121 -27.84 -2.11 -10.47
C GLY A 121 -26.42 -2.04 -9.93
N ILE A 122 -25.62 -1.01 -10.27
CA ILE A 122 -24.26 -0.90 -9.71
C ILE A 122 -24.34 -0.56 -8.21
N PRO A 123 -23.41 -1.06 -7.38
CA PRO A 123 -23.45 -0.83 -5.94
C PRO A 123 -23.55 0.65 -5.58
N THR A 124 -24.27 0.96 -4.51
CA THR A 124 -24.42 2.33 -4.01
C THR A 124 -23.08 2.93 -3.58
N ALA A 125 -22.20 2.09 -3.06
CA ALA A 125 -20.85 2.43 -2.65
C ALA A 125 -19.83 2.27 -3.79
N ASP A 126 -20.21 2.05 -5.05
CA ASP A 126 -19.24 2.02 -6.16
C ASP A 126 -18.44 3.34 -6.23
N LEU A 127 -17.12 3.26 -6.43
CA LEU A 127 -16.23 4.42 -6.47
C LEU A 127 -16.62 5.41 -7.58
N THR A 128 -17.20 4.94 -8.69
CA THR A 128 -17.72 5.81 -9.75
C THR A 128 -18.79 6.77 -9.21
N ARG A 129 -19.70 6.30 -8.35
CA ARG A 129 -20.74 7.17 -7.75
C ARG A 129 -20.15 8.17 -6.78
N GLN A 130 -19.24 7.71 -5.91
CA GLN A 130 -18.62 8.56 -4.90
C GLN A 130 -17.79 9.67 -5.51
N TRP A 131 -17.09 9.34 -6.59
CA TRP A 131 -16.37 10.31 -7.36
C TRP A 131 -17.27 11.46 -7.83
N MET A 132 -18.37 11.14 -8.52
CA MET A 132 -19.29 12.15 -9.02
C MET A 132 -19.78 13.05 -7.87
N ALA A 133 -20.08 12.44 -6.72
CA ALA A 133 -20.44 13.18 -5.51
C ALA A 133 -19.31 14.07 -4.99
N TRP A 134 -18.04 13.62 -5.00
CA TRP A 134 -16.91 14.45 -4.59
C TRP A 134 -16.70 15.66 -5.48
N TYR A 135 -16.95 15.53 -6.80
CA TYR A 135 -16.92 16.66 -7.72
C TYR A 135 -18.00 17.69 -7.40
N GLU A 136 -19.24 17.23 -7.18
CA GLU A 136 -20.34 18.12 -6.76
C GLU A 136 -20.05 18.82 -5.42
N LEU A 137 -19.24 18.20 -4.56
CA LEU A 137 -18.81 18.74 -3.27
C LEU A 137 -17.54 19.61 -3.34
N GLY A 138 -17.11 20.01 -4.54
CA GLY A 138 -15.98 20.93 -4.74
C GLY A 138 -14.64 20.24 -4.99
N GLY A 139 -14.64 18.98 -5.43
CA GLY A 139 -13.44 18.28 -5.89
C GLY A 139 -12.84 18.90 -7.17
N ASP A 140 -13.68 19.53 -7.99
CA ASP A 140 -13.30 20.32 -9.18
C ASP A 140 -12.54 21.61 -8.83
N MET A 141 -12.65 22.09 -7.60
CA MET A 141 -11.98 23.30 -7.13
C MET A 141 -10.53 23.07 -6.70
N ILE A 142 -10.06 21.82 -6.62
CA ILE A 142 -8.68 21.49 -6.24
C ILE A 142 -7.72 21.90 -7.38
N GLN A 143 -6.67 22.66 -7.05
CA GLN A 143 -5.82 23.33 -8.04
C GLN A 143 -4.59 22.52 -8.46
N PHE A 144 -4.09 21.63 -7.61
CA PHE A 144 -2.96 20.78 -7.99
C PHE A 144 -3.40 19.65 -8.93
N PRO A 145 -2.53 19.15 -9.82
CA PRO A 145 -2.94 18.14 -10.80
C PRO A 145 -3.34 16.83 -10.11
N ILE A 146 -4.55 16.35 -10.38
CA ILE A 146 -5.00 15.01 -9.98
C ILE A 146 -5.31 14.20 -11.23
N ARG A 147 -4.67 13.03 -11.31
CA ARG A 147 -5.05 11.97 -12.24
C ARG A 147 -5.98 11.02 -11.53
N TRP A 148 -6.97 10.58 -12.25
CA TRP A 148 -8.24 10.24 -11.66
C TRP A 148 -8.65 8.98 -12.42
N VAL A 149 -8.44 7.81 -11.80
CA VAL A 149 -8.41 6.53 -12.51
C VAL A 149 -9.31 5.51 -11.83
N LEU A 150 -10.17 4.86 -12.61
CA LEU A 150 -11.00 3.75 -12.16
C LEU A 150 -10.76 2.54 -13.04
N GLY A 151 -10.91 1.33 -12.50
CA GLY A 151 -10.72 0.12 -13.29
C GLY A 151 -11.56 -1.08 -12.86
N ASP A 152 -11.93 -1.89 -13.85
CA ASP A 152 -12.33 -3.27 -13.61
C ASP A 152 -11.04 -4.10 -13.45
N VAL A 153 -10.69 -4.36 -12.20
CA VAL A 153 -9.45 -5.03 -11.82
C VAL A 153 -9.39 -6.46 -12.34
N ASN A 154 -10.52 -7.17 -12.44
CA ASN A 154 -10.56 -8.56 -12.89
C ASN A 154 -10.29 -8.68 -14.39
N ALA A 155 -10.74 -7.69 -15.17
CA ALA A 155 -10.51 -7.64 -16.62
C ALA A 155 -9.25 -6.87 -17.03
N ASP A 156 -8.51 -6.32 -16.06
CA ASP A 156 -7.39 -5.37 -16.27
C ASP A 156 -7.76 -4.21 -17.21
N ARG A 157 -8.97 -3.67 -17.05
CA ARG A 157 -9.46 -2.53 -17.83
C ARG A 157 -9.43 -1.28 -16.97
N TRP A 158 -8.78 -0.23 -17.49
CA TRP A 158 -8.60 1.03 -16.75
C TRP A 158 -9.07 2.22 -17.58
N MET A 159 -9.70 3.19 -16.93
CA MET A 159 -10.07 4.46 -17.54
C MET A 159 -9.61 5.62 -16.68
N GLU A 160 -9.26 6.72 -17.33
CA GLU A 160 -9.02 8.01 -16.70
C GLU A 160 -10.19 8.93 -16.98
N ILE A 161 -10.66 9.61 -15.94
CA ILE A 161 -11.75 10.58 -16.03
C ILE A 161 -11.15 11.97 -16.03
N ASN A 162 -11.51 12.76 -17.03
CA ASN A 162 -11.11 14.15 -17.09
C ASN A 162 -11.91 14.97 -16.06
N PRO A 163 -11.25 15.66 -15.11
CA PRO A 163 -11.93 16.40 -14.06
C PRO A 163 -12.82 17.54 -14.57
N ASP A 164 -12.38 18.24 -15.61
CA ASP A 164 -13.04 19.46 -16.08
C ASP A 164 -14.30 19.16 -16.90
N THR A 165 -14.34 17.99 -17.54
CA THR A 165 -15.38 17.61 -18.50
C THR A 165 -16.23 16.43 -18.06
N GLY A 166 -15.75 15.64 -17.09
CA GLY A 166 -16.36 14.36 -16.70
C GLY A 166 -16.17 13.23 -17.71
N ALA A 167 -15.54 13.49 -18.86
CA ALA A 167 -15.35 12.51 -19.92
C ALA A 167 -14.36 11.41 -19.49
N ALA A 168 -14.72 10.15 -19.70
CA ALA A 168 -13.85 9.01 -19.46
C ALA A 168 -13.09 8.60 -20.74
N ALA A 169 -11.83 8.19 -20.58
CA ALA A 169 -11.01 7.64 -21.66
C ALA A 169 -10.35 6.34 -21.21
N LEU A 170 -10.42 5.31 -22.07
CA LEU A 170 -9.74 4.04 -21.82
C LEU A 170 -8.22 4.23 -21.84
N LEU A 171 -7.52 3.56 -20.93
CA LEU A 171 -6.06 3.51 -20.86
C LEU A 171 -5.55 2.18 -21.46
N ASP A 172 -4.31 2.18 -21.94
CA ASP A 172 -3.63 0.98 -22.44
C ASP A 172 -3.37 -0.07 -21.33
N GLY A 173 -3.47 0.34 -20.07
CA GLY A 173 -3.31 -0.48 -18.87
C GLY A 173 -3.28 0.38 -17.62
N MET A 174 -3.10 -0.25 -16.46
CA MET A 174 -3.01 0.46 -15.19
C MET A 174 -1.82 1.46 -15.18
N PRO A 175 -2.05 2.75 -14.89
CA PRO A 175 -0.97 3.71 -14.79
C PRO A 175 -0.16 3.52 -13.50
N GLN A 176 1.15 3.74 -13.58
CA GLN A 176 2.02 3.81 -12.40
C GLN A 176 2.09 5.24 -11.83
N PRO A 177 2.37 5.41 -10.53
CA PRO A 177 2.63 6.73 -9.95
C PRO A 177 3.82 7.41 -10.63
N SER A 178 3.72 8.72 -10.85
CA SER A 178 4.74 9.47 -11.58
C SER A 178 6.08 9.46 -10.84
N GLY A 179 7.16 9.09 -11.54
CA GLY A 179 8.52 9.11 -10.98
C GLY A 179 8.95 7.83 -10.28
N TRP A 180 8.08 6.81 -10.22
CA TRP A 180 8.44 5.49 -9.72
C TRP A 180 9.26 4.73 -10.78
N ASN A 181 10.48 4.35 -10.42
CA ASN A 181 11.47 3.69 -11.29
C ASN A 181 12.05 2.41 -10.67
N ASN A 182 12.07 2.35 -9.34
CA ASN A 182 12.54 1.21 -8.54
C ASN A 182 11.38 0.52 -7.82
N SER A 183 10.17 1.08 -7.89
CA SER A 183 8.96 0.56 -7.28
C SER A 183 7.82 0.45 -8.28
N THR A 184 6.90 -0.47 -8.03
CA THR A 184 5.63 -0.62 -8.76
C THR A 184 4.46 -0.71 -7.78
N LEU A 185 3.32 -0.16 -8.20
CA LEU A 185 2.02 -0.41 -7.60
C LEU A 185 1.23 -1.34 -8.54
N ARG A 186 0.63 -2.40 -8.00
CA ARG A 186 -0.31 -3.25 -8.75
C ARG A 186 -1.49 -3.68 -7.88
N PRO A 187 -2.69 -3.85 -8.45
CA PRO A 187 -3.81 -4.44 -7.72
C PRO A 187 -3.59 -5.95 -7.57
N VAL A 188 -4.31 -6.52 -6.61
CA VAL A 188 -4.55 -7.96 -6.47
C VAL A 188 -6.06 -8.11 -6.28
N PRO A 189 -6.79 -8.81 -7.16
CA PRO A 189 -8.24 -8.97 -7.00
C PRO A 189 -8.62 -9.55 -5.62
N THR A 190 -9.74 -9.09 -5.08
CA THR A 190 -10.32 -9.57 -3.82
C THR A 190 -11.81 -9.86 -3.97
N GLU A 191 -12.41 -10.49 -2.95
CA GLU A 191 -13.83 -10.82 -2.93
C GLU A 191 -14.56 -10.04 -1.85
N HIS A 192 -15.39 -9.09 -2.26
CA HIS A 192 -16.18 -8.26 -1.35
C HIS A 192 -17.53 -7.86 -1.98
N SER A 193 -18.39 -7.20 -1.20
CA SER A 193 -19.77 -6.86 -1.62
C SER A 193 -19.87 -5.78 -2.72
N VAL A 194 -18.76 -5.10 -3.01
CA VAL A 194 -18.61 -4.09 -4.05
C VAL A 194 -17.29 -4.35 -4.78
N PRO A 195 -17.05 -3.78 -5.98
CA PRO A 195 -15.76 -3.91 -6.67
C PRO A 195 -14.59 -3.60 -5.72
N SER A 196 -13.66 -4.55 -5.62
CA SER A 196 -12.61 -4.52 -4.60
C SER A 196 -11.30 -5.10 -5.12
N CYS A 197 -10.19 -4.60 -4.56
CA CYS A 197 -8.87 -5.17 -4.72
C CYS A 197 -7.97 -4.83 -3.53
N GLY A 198 -6.95 -5.67 -3.30
CA GLY A 198 -5.78 -5.32 -2.51
C GLY A 198 -4.75 -4.57 -3.35
N TRP A 199 -3.87 -3.81 -2.69
CA TRP A 199 -2.79 -3.06 -3.33
C TRP A 199 -1.42 -3.58 -2.92
N MET A 200 -0.63 -4.00 -3.93
CA MET A 200 0.75 -4.42 -3.76
C MET A 200 1.70 -3.27 -4.13
N VAL A 201 2.49 -2.82 -3.17
CA VAL A 201 3.65 -1.95 -3.41
C VAL A 201 4.90 -2.81 -3.37
N GLN A 202 5.60 -2.90 -4.49
CA GLN A 202 6.80 -3.73 -4.64
C GLN A 202 8.00 -2.87 -5.01
N GLN A 203 9.08 -2.99 -4.24
CA GLN A 203 10.40 -2.50 -4.61
C GLN A 203 11.13 -3.60 -5.41
N HIS A 204 11.65 -3.24 -6.58
CA HIS A 204 12.38 -4.18 -7.43
C HIS A 204 13.71 -4.62 -6.83
N ALA A 205 14.20 -5.77 -7.29
CA ALA A 205 15.55 -6.21 -6.99
C ALA A 205 16.54 -5.14 -7.48
N MET A 206 17.57 -4.89 -6.68
CA MET A 206 18.58 -3.89 -6.98
C MET A 206 19.97 -4.48 -6.86
N ALA A 207 20.86 -3.98 -7.71
CA ALA A 207 22.29 -4.21 -7.51
C ALA A 207 22.70 -3.83 -6.09
N GLY A 208 23.62 -4.62 -5.53
CA GLY A 208 24.19 -4.37 -4.21
C GLY A 208 24.80 -2.99 -4.09
N LYS A 209 24.96 -2.52 -2.84
CA LYS A 209 25.56 -1.21 -2.57
C LYS A 209 26.93 -1.10 -3.24
N PHE A 210 27.19 0.02 -3.90
CA PHE A 210 28.48 0.28 -4.53
C PHE A 210 29.55 0.49 -3.47
N ASP A 211 30.65 -0.27 -3.56
CA ASP A 211 31.80 -0.18 -2.67
C ASP A 211 32.69 0.99 -3.10
N ARG A 212 32.34 2.19 -2.61
CA ARG A 212 33.10 3.42 -2.88
C ARG A 212 34.52 3.35 -2.34
N ALA A 213 34.72 2.71 -1.18
CA ALA A 213 36.03 2.61 -0.56
C ALA A 213 36.99 1.81 -1.45
N ARG A 214 36.54 0.67 -1.99
CA ARG A 214 37.32 -0.13 -2.94
C ARG A 214 37.61 0.62 -4.24
N ALA A 215 36.62 1.35 -4.78
CA ALA A 215 36.83 2.15 -5.97
C ALA A 215 37.86 3.28 -5.77
N GLU A 216 37.92 3.85 -4.56
CA GLU A 216 38.91 4.84 -4.16
C GLU A 216 40.30 4.23 -3.94
N GLU A 217 40.38 3.08 -3.28
CA GLU A 217 41.62 2.31 -3.06
C GLU A 217 42.30 1.94 -4.38
N MET A 218 41.51 1.52 -5.39
CA MET A 218 41.99 1.22 -6.73
C MET A 218 42.27 2.46 -7.60
N GLN A 219 42.08 3.66 -7.04
CA GLN A 219 42.30 4.93 -7.73
C GLN A 219 41.53 5.03 -9.06
N LEU A 220 40.32 4.46 -9.12
CA LEU A 220 39.52 4.46 -10.34
C LEU A 220 39.22 5.89 -10.79
N THR A 221 39.44 6.15 -12.08
CA THR A 221 39.03 7.41 -12.69
C THR A 221 37.52 7.63 -12.56
N THR A 222 37.06 8.87 -12.66
CA THR A 222 35.62 9.19 -12.66
C THR A 222 34.86 8.41 -13.74
N LYS A 223 35.48 8.20 -14.91
CA LYS A 223 34.92 7.38 -15.99
C LYS A 223 34.80 5.91 -15.57
N GLN A 224 35.87 5.31 -15.06
CA GLN A 224 35.84 3.92 -14.59
C GLN A 224 34.83 3.71 -13.46
N ARG A 225 34.74 4.65 -12.49
CA ARG A 225 33.73 4.61 -11.43
C ARG A 225 32.31 4.63 -11.98
N ALA A 226 32.03 5.47 -12.97
CA ALA A 226 30.72 5.49 -13.63
C ALA A 226 30.42 4.20 -14.40
N MET A 227 31.42 3.59 -15.03
CA MET A 227 31.29 2.29 -15.72
C MET A 227 30.95 1.17 -14.73
N VAL A 228 31.76 0.97 -13.68
CA VAL A 228 31.50 -0.10 -12.69
C VAL A 228 30.21 0.15 -11.91
N ALA A 229 29.82 1.40 -11.70
CA ALA A 229 28.52 1.75 -11.13
C ALA A 229 27.35 1.38 -12.07
N ARG A 230 27.54 1.31 -13.39
CA ARG A 230 26.52 0.81 -14.32
C ARG A 230 26.59 -0.69 -14.56
N GLY A 231 27.47 -1.40 -13.86
CA GLY A 231 27.68 -2.84 -14.06
C GLY A 231 28.60 -3.18 -15.23
N GLU A 232 29.29 -2.18 -15.80
CA GLU A 232 30.24 -2.38 -16.89
C GLU A 232 31.64 -2.71 -16.35
N ASN A 233 32.23 -3.80 -16.83
CA ASN A 233 33.60 -4.17 -16.47
C ASN A 233 34.59 -3.11 -16.96
N ILE A 234 35.70 -2.96 -16.22
CA ILE A 234 36.77 -2.03 -16.57
C ILE A 234 38.07 -2.79 -16.78
N THR A 235 38.99 -2.17 -17.52
CA THR A 235 40.35 -2.67 -17.64
C THR A 235 41.26 -1.89 -16.69
N ASP A 236 42.14 -2.60 -16.00
CA ASP A 236 43.17 -2.02 -15.13
C ASP A 236 44.37 -1.49 -15.94
N VAL A 237 45.37 -0.97 -15.24
CA VAL A 237 46.60 -0.43 -15.87
C VAL A 237 47.49 -1.50 -16.51
N ASN A 238 47.30 -2.77 -16.15
CA ASN A 238 48.06 -3.91 -16.67
C ASN A 238 47.33 -4.62 -17.84
N GLY A 239 46.13 -4.16 -18.20
CA GLY A 239 45.31 -4.78 -19.25
C GLY A 239 44.36 -5.87 -18.75
N GLU A 240 44.26 -6.09 -17.44
CA GLU A 240 43.39 -7.09 -16.84
C GLU A 240 41.95 -6.58 -16.71
N THR A 241 40.98 -7.46 -16.95
CA THR A 241 39.55 -7.11 -16.81
C THR A 241 39.11 -7.25 -15.36
N ILE A 242 38.65 -6.16 -14.77
CA ILE A 242 38.04 -6.13 -13.45
C ILE A 242 36.52 -6.13 -13.61
N ALA A 243 35.88 -7.15 -13.03
CA ALA A 243 34.42 -7.28 -13.07
C ALA A 243 33.72 -6.19 -12.25
N ALA A 244 32.68 -5.55 -12.79
CA ALA A 244 31.92 -4.52 -12.08
C ALA A 244 31.24 -5.06 -10.81
N SER A 245 30.88 -6.34 -10.82
CA SER A 245 30.32 -7.05 -9.65
C SER A 245 31.27 -7.04 -8.45
N TRP A 246 32.58 -6.91 -8.68
CA TRP A 246 33.56 -6.81 -7.60
C TRP A 246 33.50 -5.49 -6.83
N PHE A 247 32.83 -4.47 -7.36
CA PHE A 247 32.56 -3.20 -6.68
C PHE A 247 31.14 -3.12 -6.10
N ARG A 248 30.46 -4.26 -6.00
CA ARG A 248 29.07 -4.35 -5.53
C ARG A 248 28.99 -5.31 -4.36
N GLY A 249 28.18 -4.97 -3.37
CA GLY A 249 27.69 -5.94 -2.38
C GLY A 249 26.79 -7.01 -3.03
N GLY A 250 26.30 -7.95 -2.22
CA GLY A 250 25.28 -8.91 -2.65
C GLY A 250 24.05 -8.21 -3.25
N GLU A 251 23.42 -8.86 -4.21
CA GLU A 251 22.16 -8.38 -4.79
C GLU A 251 21.10 -8.25 -3.68
N ARG A 252 20.33 -7.16 -3.75
CA ARG A 252 19.23 -6.92 -2.82
C ARG A 252 17.96 -7.44 -3.48
N ALA A 253 17.33 -8.40 -2.83
CA ALA A 253 16.11 -9.02 -3.34
C ALA A 253 14.97 -8.00 -3.44
N ALA A 254 13.98 -8.30 -4.28
CA ALA A 254 12.74 -7.55 -4.30
C ALA A 254 12.02 -7.73 -2.96
N VAL A 255 11.39 -6.66 -2.47
CA VAL A 255 10.55 -6.69 -1.27
C VAL A 255 9.21 -6.03 -1.57
N SER A 256 8.16 -6.50 -0.91
CA SER A 256 6.80 -6.06 -1.24
C SER A 256 5.85 -6.08 -0.05
N VAL A 257 4.87 -5.17 -0.08
CA VAL A 257 3.79 -5.06 0.88
C VAL A 257 2.46 -5.17 0.13
N LEU A 258 1.65 -6.16 0.48
CA LEU A 258 0.27 -6.29 0.03
C LEU A 258 -0.68 -5.84 1.15
N ILE A 259 -1.53 -4.86 0.88
CA ILE A 259 -2.63 -4.47 1.76
C ILE A 259 -3.93 -5.00 1.15
N SER A 260 -4.61 -5.91 1.84
CA SER A 260 -5.76 -6.64 1.26
C SER A 260 -6.97 -5.75 0.98
N GLY A 261 -7.18 -4.71 1.78
CA GLY A 261 -8.53 -4.14 1.94
C GLY A 261 -9.48 -5.14 2.60
N ASP A 262 -10.77 -4.98 2.35
CA ASP A 262 -11.80 -5.88 2.84
C ASP A 262 -11.98 -7.04 1.86
N THR A 263 -12.02 -8.25 2.38
CA THR A 263 -12.10 -9.46 1.57
C THR A 263 -12.56 -10.68 2.36
N ALA A 264 -13.33 -11.54 1.68
CA ALA A 264 -13.50 -12.93 2.08
C ALA A 264 -12.13 -13.64 2.12
N ALA A 265 -12.05 -14.71 2.91
CA ALA A 265 -10.82 -15.49 3.02
C ALA A 265 -10.54 -16.23 1.70
N THR A 266 -9.26 -16.25 1.29
CA THR A 266 -8.76 -16.90 0.07
C THR A 266 -9.59 -16.62 -1.20
N PRO A 267 -9.59 -15.36 -1.70
CA PRO A 267 -10.17 -15.06 -3.01
C PRO A 267 -9.64 -15.97 -4.11
N GLU A 268 -10.43 -16.27 -5.14
CA GLU A 268 -10.04 -17.20 -6.22
C GLU A 268 -8.72 -16.80 -6.89
N ALA A 269 -8.45 -15.49 -7.00
CA ALA A 269 -7.23 -14.95 -7.60
C ALA A 269 -5.97 -15.09 -6.72
N TRP A 270 -6.08 -15.57 -5.47
CA TRP A 270 -4.97 -15.60 -4.53
C TRP A 270 -4.17 -16.90 -4.64
N GLU A 271 -3.01 -16.78 -5.29
CA GLU A 271 -2.10 -17.89 -5.53
C GLU A 271 -0.67 -17.59 -5.05
N ALA A 272 0.13 -18.64 -4.86
CA ALA A 272 1.45 -18.56 -4.25
C ALA A 272 2.47 -17.73 -5.06
N SER A 273 2.18 -17.43 -6.33
CA SER A 273 3.01 -16.59 -7.20
C SER A 273 3.01 -15.11 -6.76
N ILE A 274 2.01 -14.68 -5.99
CA ILE A 274 1.88 -13.29 -5.50
C ILE A 274 3.01 -12.98 -4.50
N ALA A 275 3.33 -13.93 -3.62
CA ALA A 275 4.47 -13.97 -2.70
C ALA A 275 4.86 -12.61 -2.07
N PRO A 276 3.96 -11.93 -1.33
CA PRO A 276 4.33 -10.69 -0.66
C PRO A 276 5.37 -10.95 0.43
N THR A 277 6.33 -10.04 0.61
CA THR A 277 7.15 -10.08 1.83
C THR A 277 6.26 -9.89 3.06
N LEU A 278 5.39 -8.89 3.03
CA LEU A 278 4.43 -8.60 4.09
C LEU A 278 3.01 -8.55 3.52
N LEU A 279 2.11 -9.37 4.07
CA LEU A 279 0.68 -9.25 3.88
C LEU A 279 0.06 -8.54 5.08
N ILE A 280 -0.60 -7.40 4.83
CA ILE A 280 -1.48 -6.73 5.79
C ILE A 280 -2.91 -7.13 5.43
N HIS A 281 -3.54 -7.93 6.29
CA HIS A 281 -4.84 -8.54 6.02
C HIS A 281 -5.89 -8.11 7.03
N GLU A 282 -7.13 -7.93 6.56
CA GLU A 282 -8.27 -7.76 7.46
C GLU A 282 -8.50 -9.02 8.33
N ALA A 283 -8.90 -8.80 9.57
CA ALA A 283 -9.28 -9.85 10.51
C ALA A 283 -10.51 -9.37 11.29
N THR A 284 -11.57 -9.03 10.54
CA THR A 284 -12.78 -8.42 11.07
C THR A 284 -13.40 -9.27 12.17
N TYR A 285 -13.31 -10.60 12.04
CA TYR A 285 -13.93 -11.56 12.94
C TYR A 285 -12.92 -12.49 13.63
N LEU A 286 -13.34 -13.11 14.74
CA LEU A 286 -12.66 -14.27 15.32
C LEU A 286 -13.25 -15.55 14.72
N GLN A 287 -12.56 -16.69 14.88
CA GLN A 287 -12.99 -17.98 14.32
C GLN A 287 -14.43 -18.35 14.72
N GLN A 288 -14.87 -17.99 15.94
CA GLN A 288 -16.23 -18.27 16.40
C GLN A 288 -17.31 -17.58 15.55
N GLN A 289 -16.98 -16.52 14.81
CA GLN A 289 -17.92 -15.81 13.93
C GLN A 289 -17.64 -16.06 12.43
N GLN A 290 -17.09 -17.22 12.08
CA GLN A 290 -16.83 -17.61 10.68
C GLN A 290 -18.05 -17.42 9.77
N GLU A 291 -19.23 -17.88 10.18
CA GLU A 291 -20.47 -17.72 9.39
C GLU A 291 -20.78 -16.24 9.08
N LYS A 292 -20.49 -15.33 10.01
CA LYS A 292 -20.70 -13.88 9.79
C LYS A 292 -19.63 -13.27 8.90
N ALA A 293 -18.41 -13.78 8.98
CA ALA A 293 -17.33 -13.38 8.09
C ALA A 293 -17.72 -13.70 6.64
N GLU A 294 -18.20 -14.92 6.39
CA GLU A 294 -18.69 -15.34 5.07
C GLU A 294 -19.92 -14.54 4.61
N GLU A 295 -20.93 -14.36 5.47
CA GLU A 295 -22.14 -13.58 5.16
C GLU A 295 -21.82 -12.16 4.70
N HIS A 296 -20.80 -11.54 5.29
CA HIS A 296 -20.40 -10.16 5.01
C HIS A 296 -19.17 -10.06 4.10
N MET A 297 -18.70 -11.16 3.52
CA MET A 297 -17.50 -11.22 2.66
C MET A 297 -16.27 -10.57 3.32
N HIS A 298 -16.02 -10.97 4.56
CA HIS A 298 -14.90 -10.60 5.40
C HIS A 298 -14.12 -11.84 5.85
N SER A 299 -13.03 -11.62 6.57
CA SER A 299 -12.15 -12.68 7.06
C SER A 299 -12.14 -12.80 8.59
N THR A 300 -11.95 -14.03 9.04
CA THR A 300 -11.55 -14.32 10.42
C THR A 300 -10.03 -14.20 10.58
N ALA A 301 -9.53 -14.11 11.83
CA ALA A 301 -8.10 -14.10 12.09
C ALA A 301 -7.36 -15.35 11.58
N THR A 302 -8.01 -16.50 11.62
CA THR A 302 -7.58 -17.78 11.02
C THR A 302 -7.74 -17.78 9.50
N GLY A 303 -8.81 -17.19 8.96
CA GLY A 303 -8.98 -16.96 7.52
C GLY A 303 -7.84 -16.14 6.93
N ALA A 304 -7.40 -15.08 7.63
CA ALA A 304 -6.24 -14.28 7.25
C ALA A 304 -4.93 -15.10 7.20
N VAL A 305 -4.78 -16.11 8.07
CA VAL A 305 -3.66 -17.06 8.01
C VAL A 305 -3.75 -17.96 6.78
N THR A 306 -4.93 -18.52 6.50
CA THR A 306 -5.16 -19.31 5.29
C THR A 306 -4.83 -18.50 4.03
N SER A 307 -5.29 -17.25 3.98
CA SER A 307 -4.97 -16.29 2.93
C SER A 307 -3.46 -16.04 2.81
N ALA A 308 -2.74 -15.87 3.92
CA ALA A 308 -1.29 -15.69 3.93
C ALA A 308 -0.54 -16.90 3.34
N HIS A 309 -0.98 -18.12 3.65
CA HIS A 309 -0.44 -19.32 3.04
C HIS A 309 -0.76 -19.42 1.55
N ALA A 310 -1.99 -19.09 1.14
CA ALA A 310 -2.43 -19.14 -0.25
C ALA A 310 -1.57 -18.25 -1.16
N VAL A 311 -1.22 -17.04 -0.70
CA VAL A 311 -0.36 -16.12 -1.45
C VAL A 311 1.14 -16.30 -1.22
N GLY A 312 1.56 -17.22 -0.35
CA GLY A 312 2.97 -17.42 -0.03
C GLY A 312 3.62 -16.24 0.70
N ALA A 313 2.89 -15.58 1.62
CA ALA A 313 3.41 -14.43 2.38
C ALA A 313 4.49 -14.85 3.40
N THR A 314 5.56 -14.06 3.53
CA THR A 314 6.57 -14.29 4.59
C THR A 314 6.07 -13.85 5.97
N TYR A 315 5.39 -12.71 6.02
CA TYR A 315 4.83 -12.13 7.25
C TYR A 315 3.36 -11.78 7.07
N LEU A 316 2.59 -11.94 8.15
CA LEU A 316 1.18 -11.55 8.23
C LEU A 316 0.98 -10.50 9.33
N ALA A 317 0.36 -9.38 8.99
CA ALA A 317 -0.06 -8.36 9.94
C ALA A 317 -1.58 -8.18 9.88
N LEU A 318 -2.25 -8.35 11.02
CA LEU A 318 -3.70 -8.29 11.14
C LEU A 318 -4.17 -6.85 11.39
N THR A 319 -5.25 -6.45 10.74
CA THR A 319 -5.91 -5.14 10.91
C THR A 319 -7.44 -5.25 10.74
N HIS A 320 -8.13 -4.10 10.68
CA HIS A 320 -9.55 -3.99 10.35
C HIS A 320 -10.47 -4.81 11.26
N TYR A 321 -10.34 -4.61 12.57
CA TYR A 321 -11.06 -5.40 13.57
C TYR A 321 -12.49 -4.89 13.76
N SER A 322 -13.46 -5.81 13.90
CA SER A 322 -14.79 -5.46 14.39
C SER A 322 -14.70 -4.80 15.76
N ASN A 323 -15.56 -3.83 16.03
CA ASN A 323 -15.69 -3.18 17.34
C ASN A 323 -15.98 -4.14 18.52
N ARG A 324 -16.33 -5.41 18.24
CA ARG A 324 -16.49 -6.49 19.23
C ARG A 324 -15.14 -6.96 19.78
N ILE A 325 -14.08 -6.84 18.98
CA ILE A 325 -12.71 -7.19 19.33
C ILE A 325 -12.07 -5.98 20.00
N LYS A 326 -12.23 -5.90 21.32
CA LYS A 326 -11.67 -4.78 22.12
C LYS A 326 -10.15 -4.84 22.23
N ASP A 327 -9.58 -6.04 22.12
CA ASP A 327 -8.15 -6.29 22.23
C ASP A 327 -7.69 -7.17 21.06
N ALA A 328 -6.76 -6.67 20.26
CA ALA A 328 -6.21 -7.42 19.13
C ALA A 328 -5.35 -8.62 19.56
N SER A 329 -5.03 -8.73 20.87
CA SER A 329 -4.43 -9.94 21.44
C SER A 329 -5.27 -11.20 21.18
N MET A 330 -6.59 -11.05 21.06
CA MET A 330 -7.50 -12.15 20.71
C MET A 330 -7.25 -12.63 19.28
N SER A 331 -7.29 -11.73 18.30
CA SER A 331 -7.08 -12.04 16.89
C SER A 331 -5.69 -12.63 16.62
N VAL A 332 -4.64 -11.99 17.15
CA VAL A 332 -3.27 -12.51 16.97
C VAL A 332 -3.05 -13.83 17.69
N GLY A 333 -3.76 -14.08 18.81
CA GLY A 333 -3.73 -15.35 19.52
C GLY A 333 -4.27 -16.50 18.67
N GLU A 334 -5.45 -16.31 18.06
CA GLU A 334 -6.05 -17.28 17.14
C GLU A 334 -5.19 -17.50 15.90
N ALA A 335 -4.74 -16.41 15.28
CA ALA A 335 -3.91 -16.50 14.08
C ALA A 335 -2.58 -17.22 14.35
N LYS A 336 -1.88 -16.90 15.45
CA LYS A 336 -0.64 -17.59 15.83
C LYS A 336 -0.84 -19.09 16.09
N ALA A 337 -2.00 -19.49 16.59
CA ALA A 337 -2.31 -20.90 16.78
C ALA A 337 -2.48 -21.66 15.45
N ALA A 338 -2.84 -20.95 14.36
CA ALA A 338 -3.02 -21.52 13.03
C ALA A 338 -1.84 -21.29 12.06
N ALA A 339 -0.89 -20.41 12.41
CA ALA A 339 0.05 -19.79 11.47
C ALA A 339 1.12 -20.68 10.82
N GLU A 340 1.14 -22.00 11.04
CA GLU A 340 2.15 -22.98 10.56
C GLU A 340 3.28 -22.42 9.64
N GLY A 341 4.30 -21.76 10.21
CA GLY A 341 5.46 -21.24 9.47
C GLY A 341 5.41 -19.77 9.01
N VAL A 342 4.28 -19.08 9.16
CA VAL A 342 4.12 -17.63 8.92
C VAL A 342 4.27 -16.87 10.23
N ALA A 343 5.02 -15.78 10.22
CA ALA A 343 5.16 -14.93 11.38
C ALA A 343 4.01 -13.89 11.43
N VAL A 344 3.24 -13.90 12.52
CA VAL A 344 2.02 -13.10 12.65
C VAL A 344 2.12 -12.01 13.72
N VAL A 345 1.66 -10.80 13.39
CA VAL A 345 1.45 -9.69 14.33
C VAL A 345 0.07 -9.06 14.21
N ALA A 346 -0.36 -8.39 15.27
CA ALA A 346 -1.54 -7.53 15.25
C ALA A 346 -1.12 -6.06 15.23
N LEU A 347 -1.78 -5.29 14.39
CA LEU A 347 -1.58 -3.86 14.26
C LEU A 347 -2.51 -3.05 15.17
N ASN A 348 -1.99 -1.92 15.64
CA ASN A 348 -2.76 -0.85 16.23
C ASN A 348 -2.58 0.43 15.43
N ASP A 349 -3.47 1.38 15.65
CA ASP A 349 -3.33 2.72 15.09
C ASP A 349 -1.96 3.30 15.44
N ASN A 350 -1.32 3.89 14.44
CA ASN A 350 -0.02 4.58 14.47
C ASN A 350 1.21 3.67 14.52
N ASP A 351 1.02 2.35 14.53
CA ASP A 351 2.10 1.39 14.36
C ASP A 351 2.82 1.59 13.01
N ARG A 352 4.07 1.14 12.98
CA ARG A 352 4.91 1.10 11.80
C ARG A 352 5.42 -0.31 11.53
N LEU A 353 5.48 -0.69 10.27
CA LEU A 353 6.14 -1.92 9.83
C LEU A 353 7.23 -1.54 8.83
N VAL A 354 8.48 -1.86 9.17
CA VAL A 354 9.62 -1.59 8.29
C VAL A 354 10.08 -2.91 7.69
N VAL A 355 9.91 -3.06 6.38
CA VAL A 355 10.47 -4.16 5.60
C VAL A 355 11.85 -3.74 5.11
N ASP A 356 12.88 -4.43 5.58
CA ASP A 356 14.27 -4.19 5.25
C ASP A 356 14.64 -4.74 3.86
N ASP A 357 15.71 -4.20 3.24
CA ASP A 357 16.20 -4.63 1.92
C ASP A 357 16.60 -6.12 1.85
N ASP A 358 16.81 -6.78 3.00
CA ASP A 358 17.10 -8.21 3.10
C ASP A 358 15.84 -9.07 3.37
N GLY A 359 14.67 -8.45 3.35
CA GLY A 359 13.38 -9.08 3.63
C GLY A 359 13.04 -9.16 5.12
N GLY A 360 13.90 -8.66 6.03
CA GLY A 360 13.58 -8.58 7.46
C GLY A 360 12.38 -7.67 7.76
N LEU A 361 11.64 -7.97 8.83
CA LEU A 361 10.51 -7.16 9.27
C LEU A 361 10.74 -6.63 10.71
N THR A 362 10.65 -5.32 10.86
CA THR A 362 10.62 -4.65 12.16
C THR A 362 9.24 -4.06 12.43
N HIS A 363 8.56 -4.52 13.49
CA HIS A 363 7.31 -3.93 13.96
C HIS A 363 7.58 -2.88 15.04
N LEU A 364 7.29 -1.64 14.73
CA LEU A 364 7.45 -0.47 15.58
C LEU A 364 6.08 -0.12 16.15
N VAL A 365 5.83 -0.49 17.41
CA VAL A 365 4.55 -0.24 18.09
C VAL A 365 4.55 1.19 18.62
N TRP A 366 3.51 1.96 18.33
CA TRP A 366 3.39 3.31 18.88
C TRP A 366 3.05 3.27 20.36
N GLU A 367 3.93 3.81 21.19
CA GLU A 367 3.70 4.10 22.60
C GLU A 367 3.55 5.60 22.80
N ARG A 368 3.11 6.03 24.00
CA ARG A 368 2.81 7.45 24.29
C ARG A 368 3.96 8.42 23.95
N GLU A 369 5.20 7.96 24.02
CA GLU A 369 6.41 8.78 23.85
C GLU A 369 7.37 8.28 22.77
N GLY A 370 6.92 7.44 21.83
CA GLY A 370 7.75 6.99 20.71
C GLY A 370 7.38 5.60 20.20
N TRP A 371 8.13 5.10 19.22
CA TRP A 371 7.97 3.75 18.71
C TRP A 371 8.91 2.76 19.41
N ALA A 372 8.36 1.70 19.99
CA ALA A 372 9.11 0.61 20.58
C ALA A 372 9.25 -0.55 19.56
N PRO A 373 10.47 -1.03 19.28
CA PRO A 373 10.66 -2.15 18.36
C PRO A 373 10.24 -3.47 19.00
N LYS A 374 9.43 -4.23 18.27
CA LYS A 374 9.21 -5.67 18.44
C LYS A 374 9.80 -6.36 17.22
N SER A 375 10.98 -6.97 17.38
CA SER A 375 11.59 -7.76 16.33
C SER A 375 10.77 -9.03 16.12
N ILE A 376 10.36 -9.28 14.88
CA ILE A 376 9.64 -10.48 14.48
C ILE A 376 10.66 -11.36 13.73
N PRO A 377 11.27 -12.36 14.37
CA PRO A 377 12.14 -13.27 13.64
C PRO A 377 11.32 -14.00 12.56
N PRO A 378 11.84 -14.16 11.34
CA PRO A 378 11.21 -15.04 10.36
C PRO A 378 11.11 -16.44 10.96
N ASN A 379 9.94 -17.06 10.91
CA ASN A 379 9.80 -18.48 11.20
C ASN A 379 10.57 -19.21 10.09
N ARG A 380 11.73 -19.79 10.42
CA ARG A 380 12.55 -20.59 9.51
C ARG A 380 12.11 -22.04 9.51
#